data_AF-A0AAV1W9I4-F1
#
_entry.id   AF-A0AAV1W9I4-F1
#
_cell.length_a   1.000
_cell.length_b   1.000
_cell.length_c   1.000
_cell.angle_alpha   90.00
_cell.angle_beta   90.00
_cell.angle_gamma   90.00
#
_symmetry.space_group_name_H-M   'P 1'
#
loop_
_entity.id
_entity.type
_entity.pdbx_description
1 polymer ?
#
loop_
_entity_poly.entity_id
_entity_poly.type
_entity_poly.pdbx_seq_one_letter_code
_entity_poly.pdbx_strand_id
1 'polypeptide(L)'
;MAVVMKQLDRAEEAIEAIKSFRYLCSKHSQESLDNVLIDLYKKCGRVEDQIELLKKKLRMIYQGGAFNGKPTKTARSHGKKFQVSIKQETARLLGNLGWAYMQKANYMMAEVVFKKAQMIDSDANKACNLVLCLIKQSRFEEASLILDDVVQGKIPGSSDFKSRKRANELLEELNDKLPIQEFSVDILGFDDGLMKGLDQVLNAFGGSNRSRRLPIFEEISSFRDQLAC
;
A
#
# COMPACT_ATOMS: atom_id res chain seq x y z
N MET A 1 -29.79 16.70 -4.04
CA MET A 1 -30.42 16.02 -2.90
C MET A 1 -29.45 15.16 -2.08
N ALA A 2 -28.88 14.07 -2.60
CA ALA A 2 -27.96 13.20 -1.83
C ALA A 2 -26.69 13.91 -1.29
N VAL A 3 -26.12 14.85 -2.06
CA VAL A 3 -24.97 15.68 -1.60
C VAL A 3 -25.36 16.61 -0.44
N VAL A 4 -26.59 17.14 -0.45
CA VAL A 4 -27.13 18.00 0.61
C VAL A 4 -27.45 17.17 1.85
N MET A 5 -28.05 15.98 1.69
CA MET A 5 -28.30 15.04 2.78
C MET A 5 -27.01 14.52 3.43
N LYS A 6 -25.93 14.35 2.66
CA LYS A 6 -24.58 14.06 3.19
C LYS A 6 -24.08 15.16 4.12
N GLN A 7 -24.38 16.43 3.83
CA GLN A 7 -23.97 17.59 4.64
C GLN A 7 -24.83 17.74 5.90
N LEU A 8 -26.10 17.30 5.86
CA LEU A 8 -27.05 17.38 6.98
C LEU A 8 -27.03 16.14 7.90
N ASP A 9 -26.00 15.30 7.79
CA ASP A 9 -25.85 14.03 8.51
C ASP A 9 -26.95 12.98 8.31
N ARG A 10 -27.83 13.18 7.33
CA ARG A 10 -28.89 12.26 6.93
C ARG A 10 -28.40 11.29 5.85
N ALA A 11 -27.22 10.71 6.09
CA ALA A 11 -26.55 9.85 5.12
C ALA A 11 -27.28 8.51 4.92
N GLU A 12 -27.90 7.97 5.96
CA GLU A 12 -28.68 6.73 5.88
C GLU A 12 -29.96 6.90 5.04
N GLU A 13 -30.72 7.96 5.29
CA GLU A 13 -31.91 8.29 4.48
C GLU A 13 -31.55 8.53 3.01
N ALA A 14 -30.39 9.14 2.74
CA ALA A 14 -29.90 9.31 1.37
C ALA A 14 -29.59 7.96 0.70
N ILE A 15 -29.04 7.00 1.44
CA ILE A 15 -28.80 5.64 0.95
C ILE A 15 -30.13 4.97 0.60
N GLU A 16 -31.12 5.03 1.49
CA GLU A 16 -32.43 4.44 1.26
C GLU A 16 -33.14 5.07 0.07
N ALA A 17 -33.16 6.40 -0.03
CA ALA A 17 -33.74 7.10 -1.17
C ALA A 17 -33.07 6.68 -2.49
N ILE A 18 -31.74 6.58 -2.52
CA ILE A 18 -31.04 6.13 -3.73
C ILE A 18 -31.41 4.67 -4.04
N LYS A 19 -31.41 3.76 -3.05
CA LYS A 19 -31.79 2.36 -3.26
C LYS A 19 -33.22 2.24 -3.81
N SER A 20 -34.15 3.03 -3.29
CA SER A 20 -35.56 3.04 -3.67
C SER A 20 -35.84 3.61 -5.06
N PHE A 21 -35.08 4.60 -5.53
CA PHE A 21 -35.36 5.25 -6.83
C PHE A 21 -34.36 4.92 -7.94
N ARG A 22 -33.29 4.16 -7.64
CA ARG A 22 -32.24 3.84 -8.61
C ARG A 22 -32.77 3.18 -9.88
N TYR A 23 -33.78 2.31 -9.78
CA TYR A 23 -34.30 1.58 -10.94
C TYR A 23 -34.98 2.49 -11.97
N LEU A 24 -35.45 3.67 -11.55
CA LEU A 24 -36.02 4.69 -12.44
C LEU A 24 -34.95 5.48 -13.22
N CYS A 25 -33.68 5.34 -12.85
CA CYS A 25 -32.58 6.10 -13.45
C CYS A 25 -31.95 5.38 -14.65
N SER A 26 -31.52 6.17 -15.64
CA SER A 26 -30.73 5.68 -16.79
C SER A 26 -29.45 4.97 -16.34
N LYS A 27 -28.91 4.06 -17.17
CA LYS A 27 -27.63 3.38 -16.88
C LYS A 27 -26.50 4.36 -16.54
N HIS A 28 -26.41 5.48 -17.27
CA HIS A 28 -25.40 6.51 -17.03
C HIS A 28 -25.59 7.20 -15.67
N SER A 29 -26.83 7.53 -15.31
CA SER A 29 -27.17 8.10 -14.01
C SER A 29 -26.88 7.10 -12.88
N GLN A 30 -27.15 5.80 -13.09
CA GLN A 30 -26.84 4.77 -12.11
C GLN A 30 -25.34 4.64 -11.81
N GLU A 31 -24.46 4.79 -12.81
CA GLU A 31 -23.01 4.83 -12.55
C GLU A 31 -22.61 5.98 -11.63
N SER A 32 -23.26 7.15 -11.81
CA SER A 32 -23.03 8.33 -10.98
C SER A 32 -23.57 8.11 -9.57
N LEU A 33 -24.76 7.52 -9.44
CA LEU A 33 -25.36 7.14 -8.15
C LEU A 33 -24.49 6.14 -7.39
N ASP A 34 -23.87 5.17 -8.08
CA ASP A 34 -22.95 4.23 -7.43
C ASP A 34 -21.76 4.93 -6.77
N ASN A 35 -21.18 5.96 -7.42
CA ASN A 35 -20.07 6.70 -6.84
C ASN A 35 -20.51 7.46 -5.58
N VAL A 36 -21.72 8.04 -5.60
CA VAL A 36 -22.32 8.67 -4.43
C VAL A 36 -22.58 7.65 -3.32
N LEU A 37 -23.10 6.47 -3.65
CA LEU A 37 -23.34 5.39 -2.68
C LEU A 37 -22.04 4.92 -2.02
N ILE A 38 -20.94 4.77 -2.77
CA ILE A 38 -19.63 4.40 -2.19
C ILE A 38 -19.21 5.42 -1.11
N ASP A 39 -19.38 6.71 -1.38
CA ASP A 39 -19.07 7.79 -0.43
C ASP A 39 -20.00 7.78 0.79
N LEU A 40 -21.29 7.52 0.59
CA LEU A 40 -22.27 7.44 1.68
C LEU A 40 -22.01 6.22 2.57
N TYR A 41 -21.74 5.05 1.98
CA TYR A 41 -21.39 3.85 2.73
C TYR A 41 -20.13 4.05 3.56
N LYS A 42 -19.11 4.71 3.00
CA LYS A 42 -17.89 5.08 3.73
C LYS A 42 -18.22 5.96 4.94
N LYS A 43 -19.12 6.93 4.78
CA LYS A 43 -19.52 7.84 5.88
C LYS A 43 -20.31 7.10 6.97
N CYS A 44 -21.20 6.18 6.60
CA CYS A 44 -22.04 5.43 7.54
C CYS A 44 -21.36 4.19 8.13
N GLY A 45 -20.09 3.90 7.80
CA GLY A 45 -19.42 2.67 8.24
C GLY A 45 -20.03 1.38 7.66
N ARG A 46 -20.84 1.45 6.60
CA ARG A 46 -21.45 0.29 5.92
C ARG A 46 -20.45 -0.38 4.98
N VAL A 47 -19.39 -0.95 5.55
CA VAL A 47 -18.23 -1.46 4.81
C VAL A 47 -18.62 -2.66 3.93
N GLU A 48 -19.53 -3.51 4.37
CA GLU A 48 -20.03 -4.66 3.61
C GLU A 48 -20.72 -4.24 2.30
N ASP A 49 -21.68 -3.30 2.39
CA ASP A 49 -22.36 -2.75 1.22
C ASP A 49 -21.36 -2.07 0.26
N GLN A 50 -20.35 -1.39 0.81
CA GLN A 50 -19.28 -0.78 0.04
C GLN A 50 -18.48 -1.84 -0.75
N ILE A 51 -18.05 -2.92 -0.09
CA ILE A 51 -17.30 -4.02 -0.70
C ILE A 51 -18.13 -4.67 -1.81
N GLU A 52 -19.41 -4.95 -1.56
CA GLU A 52 -20.29 -5.58 -2.54
C GLU A 52 -20.45 -4.71 -3.80
N LEU A 53 -20.70 -3.42 -3.60
CA LEU A 53 -20.86 -2.47 -4.70
C LEU A 53 -19.56 -2.34 -5.51
N LEU A 54 -18.40 -2.23 -4.85
CA LEU A 54 -17.10 -2.16 -5.51
C LEU A 54 -16.81 -3.42 -6.34
N LYS A 55 -17.07 -4.62 -5.79
CA LYS A 55 -16.94 -5.88 -6.52
C LYS A 55 -17.87 -5.93 -7.73
N LYS A 56 -19.13 -5.49 -7.60
CA LYS A 56 -20.07 -5.41 -8.72
C LYS A 56 -19.55 -4.51 -9.83
N LYS A 57 -19.02 -3.32 -9.50
CA LYS A 57 -18.45 -2.41 -10.50
C LYS A 57 -17.23 -3.00 -11.20
N LEU A 58 -16.34 -3.66 -10.46
CA LEU A 58 -15.18 -4.35 -11.05
C LEU A 58 -15.62 -5.48 -12.01
N ARG A 59 -16.65 -6.26 -11.66
CA ARG A 59 -17.23 -7.27 -12.57
C ARG A 59 -17.80 -6.65 -13.84
N MET A 60 -18.50 -5.51 -13.73
CA MET A 60 -19.01 -4.79 -14.90
C MET A 60 -17.91 -4.31 -15.84
N ILE A 61 -16.76 -3.87 -15.28
CA ILE A 61 -15.59 -3.52 -16.09
C ILE A 61 -15.03 -4.76 -16.80
N TYR A 62 -14.85 -5.87 -16.07
CA TYR A 62 -14.32 -7.10 -16.64
C TYR A 62 -15.19 -7.67 -17.76
N GLN A 63 -16.52 -7.55 -17.63
CA GLN A 63 -17.49 -7.97 -18.65
C GLN A 63 -17.59 -7.00 -19.84
N GLY A 64 -16.81 -5.92 -19.88
CA GLY A 64 -16.87 -4.91 -20.93
C GLY A 64 -18.12 -4.01 -20.88
N GLY A 65 -18.92 -4.11 -19.82
CA GLY A 65 -20.14 -3.31 -19.63
C GLY A 65 -19.87 -1.88 -19.14
N ALA A 66 -18.64 -1.56 -18.74
CA ALA A 66 -18.25 -0.22 -18.31
C ALA A 66 -18.03 0.71 -19.51
N PHE A 67 -18.30 2.00 -19.32
CA PHE A 67 -18.05 3.07 -20.32
C PHE A 67 -18.73 2.82 -21.67
N ASN A 68 -19.85 2.10 -21.68
CA ASN A 68 -20.53 1.66 -22.90
C ASN A 68 -19.60 0.90 -23.88
N GLY A 69 -18.66 0.12 -23.34
CA GLY A 69 -17.69 -0.66 -24.12
C GLY A 69 -16.50 0.15 -24.64
N LYS A 70 -16.40 1.45 -24.33
CA LYS A 70 -15.29 2.31 -24.78
C LYS A 70 -14.11 2.23 -23.80
N PRO A 71 -12.86 2.32 -24.27
CA PRO A 71 -11.67 2.26 -23.40
C PRO A 71 -11.53 3.49 -22.49
N THR A 72 -12.15 4.61 -22.84
CA THR A 72 -12.12 5.86 -22.08
C THR A 72 -13.50 6.50 -22.02
N LYS A 73 -13.74 7.27 -20.95
CA LYS A 73 -14.92 8.14 -20.81
C LYS A 73 -14.48 9.58 -20.54
N THR A 74 -15.29 10.53 -20.97
CA THR A 74 -15.09 11.94 -20.61
C THR A 74 -15.69 12.20 -19.24
N ALA A 75 -14.88 12.67 -18.31
CA ALA A 75 -15.30 13.14 -16.99
C ALA A 75 -15.15 14.66 -16.92
N ARG A 76 -15.83 15.28 -15.96
CA ARG A 76 -15.73 16.72 -15.70
C ARG A 76 -15.43 16.96 -14.22
N SER A 77 -14.42 17.78 -13.95
CA SER A 77 -14.05 18.23 -12.60
C SER A 77 -13.80 19.73 -12.64
N HIS A 78 -14.42 20.50 -11.73
CA HIS A 78 -14.27 21.96 -11.65
C HIS A 78 -14.40 22.67 -13.03
N GLY A 79 -15.42 22.27 -13.81
CA GLY A 79 -15.68 22.82 -15.14
C GLY A 79 -14.80 22.27 -16.27
N LYS A 80 -13.62 21.68 -15.98
CA LYS A 80 -12.69 21.14 -16.96
C LYS A 80 -13.05 19.71 -17.36
N LYS A 81 -12.98 19.40 -18.66
CA LYS A 81 -13.18 18.05 -19.21
C LYS A 81 -11.83 17.31 -19.25
N PHE A 82 -11.84 16.05 -18.88
CA PHE A 82 -10.69 15.16 -18.98
C PHE A 82 -11.14 13.76 -19.35
N GLN A 83 -10.22 12.95 -19.87
CA GLN A 83 -10.51 11.55 -20.20
C GLN A 83 -10.06 10.66 -19.06
N VAL A 84 -10.90 9.68 -18.70
CA VAL A 84 -10.62 8.64 -17.72
C VAL A 84 -10.58 7.31 -18.46
N SER A 85 -9.48 6.58 -18.35
CA SER A 85 -9.34 5.25 -18.94
C SER A 85 -9.94 4.15 -18.04
N ILE A 86 -10.29 3.01 -18.65
CA ILE A 86 -10.71 1.82 -17.90
C ILE A 86 -9.62 1.40 -16.91
N LYS A 87 -8.33 1.49 -17.30
CA LYS A 87 -7.20 1.17 -16.42
C LYS A 87 -7.20 2.03 -15.15
N GLN A 88 -7.31 3.35 -15.32
CA GLN A 88 -7.37 4.30 -14.21
C GLN A 88 -8.59 4.05 -13.30
N GLU A 89 -9.77 3.84 -13.89
CA GLU A 89 -10.98 3.55 -13.10
C GLU A 89 -10.88 2.21 -12.35
N THR A 90 -10.29 1.19 -12.98
CA THR A 90 -10.05 -0.11 -12.34
C THR A 90 -9.10 0.03 -11.15
N ALA A 91 -7.98 0.72 -11.33
CA ALA A 91 -7.03 0.95 -10.25
C ALA A 91 -7.63 1.78 -9.10
N ARG A 92 -8.47 2.77 -9.41
CA ARG A 92 -9.23 3.55 -8.42
C ARG A 92 -10.21 2.67 -7.63
N LEU A 93 -10.98 1.82 -8.30
CA LEU A 93 -11.94 0.92 -7.65
C LEU A 93 -11.23 -0.13 -6.79
N LEU A 94 -10.10 -0.67 -7.25
CA LEU A 94 -9.27 -1.57 -6.47
C LEU A 94 -8.70 -0.85 -5.23
N GLY A 95 -8.17 0.37 -5.36
CA GLY A 95 -7.71 1.16 -4.21
C GLY A 95 -8.80 1.37 -3.16
N ASN A 96 -10.03 1.69 -3.59
CA ASN A 96 -11.18 1.80 -2.68
C ASN A 96 -11.55 0.46 -2.03
N LEU A 97 -11.46 -0.64 -2.78
CA LEU A 97 -11.75 -1.98 -2.27
C LEU A 97 -10.70 -2.44 -1.25
N GLY A 98 -9.43 -2.15 -1.50
CA GLY A 98 -8.33 -2.39 -0.55
C GLY A 98 -8.57 -1.63 0.75
N TRP A 99 -8.96 -0.35 0.67
CA TRP A 99 -9.28 0.46 1.86
C TRP A 99 -10.49 -0.11 2.62
N ALA A 100 -11.54 -0.56 1.93
CA ALA A 100 -12.68 -1.21 2.57
C ALA A 100 -12.28 -2.51 3.29
N TYR A 101 -11.37 -3.30 2.71
CA TYR A 101 -10.82 -4.48 3.39
C TYR A 101 -9.97 -4.14 4.62
N MET A 102 -9.20 -3.05 4.57
CA MET A 102 -8.48 -2.54 5.74
C MET A 102 -9.42 -2.19 6.89
N GLN A 103 -10.58 -1.57 6.60
CA GLN A 103 -11.57 -1.26 7.64
C GLN A 103 -12.14 -2.51 8.31
N LYS A 104 -12.16 -3.65 7.61
CA LYS A 104 -12.55 -4.95 8.17
C LYS A 104 -11.40 -5.70 8.86
N ALA A 105 -10.24 -5.07 9.03
CA ALA A 105 -9.00 -5.70 9.50
C ALA A 105 -8.56 -6.92 8.66
N ASN A 106 -9.03 -7.04 7.41
CA ASN A 106 -8.63 -8.10 6.51
C ASN A 106 -7.44 -7.63 5.66
N TYR A 107 -6.28 -7.55 6.31
CA TYR A 107 -5.05 -7.01 5.71
C TYR A 107 -4.51 -7.87 4.58
N MET A 108 -4.69 -9.20 4.65
CA MET A 108 -4.32 -10.14 3.59
C MET A 108 -5.03 -9.83 2.27
N MET A 109 -6.36 -9.65 2.31
CA MET A 109 -7.12 -9.30 1.10
C MET A 109 -6.82 -7.88 0.64
N ALA A 110 -6.63 -6.94 1.58
CA ALA A 110 -6.27 -5.57 1.25
C ALA A 110 -4.94 -5.50 0.49
N GLU A 111 -3.92 -6.24 0.94
CA GLU A 111 -2.60 -6.31 0.29
C GLU A 111 -2.72 -6.80 -1.16
N VAL A 112 -3.42 -7.91 -1.41
CA VAL A 112 -3.59 -8.47 -2.75
C VAL A 112 -4.24 -7.44 -3.68
N VAL A 113 -5.27 -6.75 -3.20
CA VAL A 113 -5.99 -5.74 -3.96
C VAL A 113 -5.12 -4.50 -4.22
N PHE A 114 -4.36 -4.02 -3.23
CA PHE A 114 -3.46 -2.88 -3.41
C PHE A 114 -2.29 -3.21 -4.33
N LYS A 115 -1.67 -4.39 -4.23
CA LYS A 115 -0.66 -4.87 -5.18
C LYS A 115 -1.22 -4.87 -6.60
N LYS A 116 -2.44 -5.38 -6.80
CA LYS A 116 -3.10 -5.34 -8.11
C LYS A 116 -3.36 -3.91 -8.60
N ALA A 117 -3.75 -3.00 -7.72
CA ALA A 117 -3.96 -1.60 -8.06
C ALA A 117 -2.65 -0.92 -8.50
N GLN A 118 -1.54 -1.15 -7.77
CA GLN A 118 -0.20 -0.65 -8.09
C GLN A 118 0.30 -1.16 -9.44
N MET A 119 0.05 -2.44 -9.77
CA MET A 119 0.44 -3.04 -11.05
C MET A 119 -0.29 -2.44 -12.26
N ILE A 120 -1.54 -1.98 -12.08
CA ILE A 120 -2.34 -1.40 -13.17
C ILE A 120 -1.98 0.06 -13.39
N ASP A 121 -1.85 0.82 -12.30
CA ASP A 121 -1.58 2.25 -12.31
C ASP A 121 -0.78 2.63 -11.07
N SER A 122 0.55 2.64 -11.22
CA SER A 122 1.50 2.91 -10.14
C SER A 122 1.35 4.35 -9.64
N ASP A 123 1.12 4.51 -8.35
CA ASP A 123 0.96 5.82 -7.70
C ASP A 123 1.48 5.77 -6.26
N ALA A 124 2.03 6.89 -5.79
CA ALA A 124 2.56 6.99 -4.44
C ALA A 124 1.49 6.77 -3.35
N ASN A 125 0.25 7.24 -3.53
CA ASN A 125 -0.80 7.01 -2.53
C ASN A 125 -1.18 5.53 -2.42
N LYS A 126 -1.18 4.82 -3.55
CA LYS A 126 -1.45 3.38 -3.59
C LYS A 126 -0.31 2.61 -2.92
N ALA A 127 0.94 3.01 -3.17
CA ALA A 127 2.12 2.45 -2.50
C ALA A 127 2.07 2.67 -0.98
N CYS A 128 1.77 3.89 -0.52
CA CYS A 128 1.62 4.18 0.92
C CYS A 128 0.47 3.39 1.57
N ASN A 129 -0.64 3.15 0.85
CA ASN A 129 -1.71 2.29 1.36
C ASN A 129 -1.28 0.82 1.48
N LEU A 130 -0.45 0.33 0.54
CA LEU A 130 0.13 -1.00 0.59
C LEU A 130 1.11 -1.14 1.77
N VAL A 131 1.99 -0.16 1.96
CA VAL A 131 2.91 -0.07 3.11
C VAL A 131 2.14 -0.16 4.43
N LEU A 132 1.06 0.62 4.57
CA LEU A 132 0.21 0.56 5.76
C LEU A 132 -0.37 -0.84 5.99
N CYS A 133 -0.74 -1.57 4.94
CA CYS A 133 -1.21 -2.96 5.08
C CYS A 133 -0.11 -3.91 5.57
N LEU A 134 1.13 -3.71 5.11
CA LEU A 134 2.27 -4.52 5.53
C LEU A 134 2.66 -4.24 6.99
N ILE A 135 2.63 -2.98 7.41
CA ILE A 135 2.85 -2.57 8.80
C ILE A 135 1.82 -3.22 9.73
N LYS A 136 0.53 -3.22 9.37
CA LYS A 136 -0.51 -3.89 10.17
C LYS A 136 -0.38 -5.42 10.19
N GLN A 137 0.40 -6.01 9.30
CA GLN A 137 0.77 -7.43 9.29
C GLN A 137 2.15 -7.70 9.93
N SER A 138 2.80 -6.68 10.51
CA SER A 138 4.16 -6.78 11.07
C SER A 138 5.25 -7.16 10.06
N ARG A 139 5.02 -6.92 8.75
CA ARG A 139 5.99 -7.15 7.67
C ARG A 139 6.79 -5.88 7.40
N PHE A 140 7.61 -5.48 8.37
CA PHE A 140 8.30 -4.19 8.35
C PHE A 140 9.38 -4.07 7.28
N GLU A 141 10.12 -5.14 6.98
CA GLU A 141 11.19 -5.12 5.96
C GLU A 141 10.64 -4.78 4.57
N GLU A 142 9.58 -5.47 4.15
CA GLU A 142 8.92 -5.20 2.86
C GLU A 142 8.28 -3.80 2.82
N ALA A 143 7.72 -3.37 3.95
CA ALA A 143 7.13 -2.04 4.06
C ALA A 143 8.18 -0.95 3.91
N SER A 144 9.38 -1.13 4.50
CA SER A 144 10.51 -0.21 4.41
C SER A 144 11.03 -0.08 2.97
N LEU A 145 11.20 -1.20 2.25
CA LEU A 145 11.66 -1.20 0.85
C LEU A 145 10.73 -0.39 -0.07
N ILE A 146 9.41 -0.61 0.04
CA ILE A 146 8.43 0.11 -0.78
C ILE A 146 8.41 1.59 -0.41
N LEU A 147 8.59 1.92 0.87
CA LEU A 147 8.57 3.29 1.35
C LEU A 147 9.81 4.08 0.92
N ASP A 148 10.97 3.44 0.92
CA ASP A 148 12.21 3.99 0.37
C ASP A 148 12.07 4.31 -1.13
N ASP A 149 11.43 3.42 -1.90
CA ASP A 149 11.13 3.69 -3.33
C ASP A 149 10.21 4.91 -3.53
N VAL A 150 9.26 5.15 -2.62
CA VAL A 150 8.42 6.36 -2.63
C VAL A 150 9.26 7.59 -2.28
N VAL A 151 10.08 7.54 -1.23
CA VAL A 151 10.88 8.69 -0.77
C VAL A 151 11.94 9.07 -1.81
N GLN A 152 12.58 8.09 -2.45
CA GLN A 152 13.54 8.30 -3.54
C GLN A 152 12.89 8.77 -4.85
N GLY A 153 11.55 8.86 -4.90
CA GLY A 153 10.83 9.37 -6.06
C GLY A 153 10.76 8.40 -7.24
N LYS A 154 11.04 7.11 -7.03
CA LYS A 154 10.98 6.09 -8.10
C LYS A 154 9.55 5.82 -8.55
N ILE A 155 8.57 6.06 -7.67
CA ILE A 155 7.14 5.85 -7.96
C ILE A 155 6.51 7.17 -8.47
N PRO A 156 5.68 7.14 -9.54
CA PRO A 156 4.94 8.30 -10.00
C PRO A 156 4.07 8.91 -8.88
N GLY A 157 4.00 10.25 -8.81
CA GLY A 157 3.24 10.96 -7.77
C GLY A 157 3.95 11.10 -6.42
N SER A 158 5.18 10.59 -6.29
CA SER A 158 5.98 10.72 -5.07
C SER A 158 6.52 12.13 -4.82
N SER A 159 6.52 12.98 -5.84
CA SER A 159 6.95 14.37 -5.71
C SER A 159 5.93 15.26 -5.00
N ASP A 160 4.68 14.80 -4.88
CA ASP A 160 3.61 15.56 -4.26
C ASP A 160 3.86 15.70 -2.75
N PHE A 161 3.73 16.93 -2.24
CA PHE A 161 3.92 17.23 -0.82
C PHE A 161 3.10 16.32 0.11
N LYS A 162 1.86 16.01 -0.28
CA LYS A 162 0.97 15.12 0.49
C LYS A 162 1.47 13.69 0.52
N SER A 163 1.95 13.18 -0.62
CA SER A 163 2.49 11.82 -0.73
C SER A 163 3.77 11.68 0.10
N ARG A 164 4.68 12.65 0.04
CA ARG A 164 5.91 12.66 0.85
C ARG A 164 5.62 12.77 2.34
N LYS A 165 4.73 13.69 2.73
CA LYS A 165 4.33 13.84 4.13
C LYS A 165 3.80 12.51 4.68
N ARG A 166 2.91 11.87 3.93
CA ARG A 166 2.35 10.56 4.31
C ARG A 166 3.40 9.46 4.35
N ALA A 167 4.35 9.47 3.43
CA ALA A 167 5.45 8.50 3.42
C ALA A 167 6.33 8.66 4.68
N ASN A 168 6.64 9.89 5.07
CA ASN A 168 7.41 10.18 6.28
C ASN A 168 6.65 9.78 7.56
N GLU A 169 5.34 10.05 7.64
CA GLU A 169 4.51 9.59 8.78
C GLU A 169 4.53 8.05 8.91
N LEU A 170 4.52 7.32 7.79
CA LEU A 170 4.63 5.87 7.80
C LEU A 170 6.03 5.38 8.15
N LEU A 171 7.09 6.15 7.83
CA LEU A 171 8.46 5.84 8.25
C LEU A 171 8.61 5.97 9.76
N GLU A 172 8.03 7.02 10.35
CA GLU A 172 7.99 7.21 11.80
C GLU A 172 7.23 6.07 12.49
N GLU A 173 6.03 5.71 12.00
CA GLU A 173 5.28 4.54 12.54
C GLU A 173 6.09 3.24 12.42
N LEU A 174 6.89 3.07 11.37
CA LEU A 174 7.72 1.89 11.18
C LEU A 174 8.91 1.87 12.14
N ASN A 175 9.59 3.00 12.32
CA ASN A 175 10.71 3.15 13.25
C ASN A 175 10.27 2.95 14.72
N ASP A 176 9.08 3.40 15.09
CA ASP A 176 8.52 3.18 16.43
C ASP A 176 8.18 1.70 16.71
N LYS A 177 7.93 0.92 15.65
CA LYS A 177 7.53 -0.50 15.74
C LYS A 177 8.70 -1.46 15.57
N LEU A 178 9.79 -1.02 14.97
CA LEU A 178 11.05 -1.72 15.05
C LEU A 178 11.58 -1.55 16.47
N PRO A 179 11.85 -2.63 17.23
CA PRO A 179 12.68 -2.50 18.39
C PRO A 179 13.99 -1.87 17.91
N ILE A 180 14.43 -0.82 18.59
CA ILE A 180 15.80 -0.33 18.46
C ILE A 180 16.67 -1.59 18.56
N GLN A 181 17.30 -1.98 17.46
CA GLN A 181 18.46 -2.85 17.56
C GLN A 181 19.47 -1.96 18.28
N GLU A 182 19.53 -2.08 19.62
CA GLU A 182 20.46 -1.35 20.48
C GLU A 182 21.88 -1.77 20.09
N PHE A 183 22.38 -1.13 19.04
CA PHE A 183 23.77 -0.75 18.89
C PHE A 183 23.84 0.78 19.01
N SER A 184 23.29 1.30 20.11
CA SER A 184 23.64 2.63 20.61
C SER A 184 24.50 2.43 21.85
N VAL A 185 25.79 2.59 21.59
CA VAL A 185 26.85 2.80 22.55
C VAL A 185 26.54 4.09 23.34
N ASP A 186 25.85 3.98 24.47
CA ASP A 186 25.89 4.96 25.57
C ASP A 186 27.04 4.49 26.48
N ILE A 187 28.27 5.04 26.48
CA ILE A 187 28.66 6.42 26.76
C ILE A 187 27.78 7.04 27.84
N LEU A 188 27.81 6.46 29.03
CA LEU A 188 28.04 7.11 30.34
C LEU A 188 27.61 6.16 31.47
N GLY A 189 28.58 5.52 32.13
CA GLY A 189 28.38 4.94 33.47
C GLY A 189 28.63 3.45 33.67
N PHE A 190 29.38 2.77 32.81
CA PHE A 190 29.81 1.39 33.08
C PHE A 190 31.19 1.36 33.74
N ASP A 191 31.20 0.80 34.95
CA ASP A 191 32.31 0.59 35.89
C ASP A 191 33.63 0.14 35.23
N ASP A 192 34.74 0.78 35.63
CA ASP A 192 36.13 0.58 35.16
C ASP A 192 36.63 -0.88 35.26
N GLY A 193 35.89 -1.74 35.96
CA GLY A 193 36.16 -3.16 36.10
C GLY A 193 35.86 -4.00 34.84
N LEU A 194 34.87 -3.62 34.03
CA LEU A 194 34.44 -4.44 32.88
C LEU A 194 35.41 -4.36 31.69
N MET A 195 35.96 -3.17 31.43
CA MET A 195 36.93 -2.94 30.34
C MET A 195 38.25 -3.69 30.57
N LYS A 196 38.72 -3.80 31.82
CA LYS A 196 39.89 -4.62 32.15
C LYS A 196 39.67 -6.11 31.89
N GLY A 197 38.44 -6.60 32.04
CA GLY A 197 38.08 -7.98 31.71
C GLY A 197 38.10 -8.24 30.21
N LEU A 198 37.61 -7.29 29.39
CA LEU A 198 37.59 -7.41 27.93
C LEU A 198 38.99 -7.32 27.31
N ASP A 199 39.88 -6.46 27.83
CA ASP A 199 41.27 -6.37 27.36
C ASP A 199 42.09 -7.63 27.67
N GLN A 200 41.79 -8.33 28.76
CA GLN A 200 42.40 -9.63 29.07
C GLN A 200 41.91 -10.74 28.13
N VAL A 201 40.63 -10.72 27.75
CA VAL A 201 40.04 -11.71 26.84
C VAL A 201 40.51 -11.49 25.39
N LEU A 202 40.60 -10.23 24.94
CA LEU A 202 41.12 -9.88 23.61
C LEU A 202 42.62 -10.20 23.46
N ASN A 203 43.43 -10.01 24.50
CA ASN A 203 44.83 -10.45 24.48
C ASN A 203 44.99 -11.98 24.54
N ALA A 204 44.02 -12.71 25.09
CA ALA A 204 44.01 -14.17 25.06
C ALA A 204 43.59 -14.74 23.69
N PHE A 205 42.80 -14.00 22.91
CA PHE A 205 42.27 -14.45 21.62
C PHE A 205 42.96 -13.84 20.38
N GLY A 206 43.81 -12.83 20.56
CA GLY A 206 44.49 -12.08 19.49
C GLY A 206 45.74 -12.73 18.89
N GLY A 207 45.82 -14.06 18.87
CA GLY A 207 46.90 -14.80 18.22
C GLY A 207 46.47 -15.43 16.90
N SER A 208 46.86 -14.82 15.78
CA SER A 208 46.86 -15.38 14.40
C SER A 208 45.71 -14.93 13.48
N ASN A 209 45.94 -13.81 12.81
CA ASN A 209 45.37 -13.49 11.50
C ASN A 209 45.61 -14.64 10.51
N ARG A 210 44.54 -15.18 9.90
CA ARG A 210 44.53 -15.66 8.50
C ARG A 210 43.11 -15.86 7.99
N SER A 211 42.85 -15.22 6.86
CA SER A 211 41.67 -15.27 6.00
C SER A 211 41.14 -16.68 5.72
N ARG A 212 39.83 -16.90 5.92
CA ARG A 212 39.11 -18.04 5.33
C ARG A 212 37.85 -17.57 4.61
N ARG A 213 37.77 -17.87 3.32
CA ARG A 213 36.62 -17.65 2.45
C ARG A 213 35.46 -18.56 2.83
N LEU A 214 34.25 -18.16 2.44
CA LEU A 214 33.01 -18.86 2.74
C LEU A 214 32.93 -20.25 2.03
N PRO A 215 32.35 -21.27 2.69
CA PRO A 215 32.39 -22.70 2.30
C PRO A 215 31.60 -23.06 1.04
N ILE A 216 31.04 -22.08 0.32
CA ILE A 216 30.20 -22.32 -0.87
C ILE A 216 31.04 -22.41 -2.15
N PHE A 217 32.31 -22.01 -2.11
CA PHE A 217 33.19 -21.93 -3.28
C PHE A 217 34.14 -23.14 -3.47
N GLU A 218 34.05 -24.18 -2.64
CA GLU A 218 34.91 -25.38 -2.76
C GLU A 218 34.37 -26.44 -3.73
N GLU A 219 33.07 -26.46 -4.05
CA GLU A 219 32.49 -27.55 -4.86
C GLU A 219 32.48 -27.31 -6.39
N ILE A 220 32.81 -26.10 -6.87
CA ILE A 220 32.78 -25.77 -8.31
C ILE A 220 34.18 -25.84 -8.96
N SER A 221 35.27 -25.92 -8.19
CA SER A 221 36.63 -25.90 -8.75
C SER A 221 37.13 -27.27 -9.22
N SER A 222 36.50 -28.38 -8.80
CA SER A 222 37.00 -29.75 -9.09
C SER A 222 36.75 -30.24 -10.53
N PHE A 223 35.95 -29.52 -11.33
CA PHE A 223 35.57 -29.97 -12.68
C PHE A 223 36.25 -29.24 -13.85
N ARG A 224 37.25 -28.36 -13.60
CA ARG A 224 37.84 -27.53 -14.68
C ARG A 224 39.21 -27.95 -15.21
N ASP A 225 39.84 -29.01 -14.67
CA ASP A 225 41.21 -29.38 -15.01
C ASP A 225 41.37 -30.62 -15.92
N GLN A 226 40.40 -30.92 -16.79
CA GLN A 226 40.54 -32.03 -17.77
C GLN A 226 40.32 -31.67 -19.25
N LEU A 227 40.25 -30.39 -19.63
CA LEU A 227 40.14 -30.01 -21.05
C LEU A 227 41.06 -28.83 -21.39
N ALA A 228 42.37 -29.09 -21.41
CA ALA A 228 43.35 -28.30 -22.14
C ALA A 228 44.65 -29.10 -22.41
N CYS A 229 44.58 -30.01 -23.39
CA CYS A 229 45.66 -30.23 -24.35
C CYS A 229 45.07 -30.01 -25.75
#